data_AF-A0A6H0ZXL8-F1
#
_entry.id   AF-A0A6H0ZXL8-F1
#
_cell.length_a   1.000
_cell.length_b   1.000
_cell.length_c   1.000
_cell.angle_alpha   90.00
_cell.angle_beta   90.00
_cell.angle_gamma   90.00
#
_symmetry.space_group_name_H-M   'P 1'
#
loop_
_entity.id
_entity.type
_entity.pdbx_description
1 polymer ?
#
loop_
_entity_poly.entity_id
_entity_poly.type
_entity_poly.pdbx_seq_one_letter_code
_entity_poly.pdbx_strand_id
1 'polypeptide(L)'
;MRSARVFAIAALLLASGCASSSSDPGDDCTSHHEQVSTATTRAALEKALLNDVNPRVRSLRMVDSDPADDKTGVNLVDGNDRLVMSLDMWRRPDGAWTAQRWSQCID
;
A
#
# COMPACT_ATOMS: atom_id res chain seq x y z
N MET A 1 8.60 -57.30 25.12
CA MET A 1 7.83 -57.64 23.91
C MET A 1 7.96 -56.48 22.93
N ARG A 2 8.90 -56.57 21.99
CA ARG A 2 8.68 -56.46 20.52
C ARG A 2 7.46 -55.62 20.13
N SER A 3 7.69 -54.48 19.47
CA SER A 3 7.16 -54.20 18.13
C SER A 3 7.72 -52.88 17.60
N ALA A 4 8.66 -53.00 16.67
CA ALA A 4 9.05 -51.93 15.76
C ALA A 4 7.88 -51.63 14.80
N ARG A 5 7.66 -50.35 14.47
CA ARG A 5 6.88 -49.98 13.28
C ARG A 5 7.69 -48.98 12.46
N VAL A 6 8.02 -49.45 11.26
CA VAL A 6 8.76 -48.80 10.18
C VAL A 6 7.76 -48.03 9.31
N PHE A 7 8.12 -46.78 9.03
CA PHE A 7 7.88 -45.94 7.84
C PHE A 7 6.51 -45.88 7.14
N ALA A 8 6.03 -44.65 6.94
CA ALA A 8 5.64 -44.13 5.63
C ALA A 8 5.66 -42.59 5.65
N ILE A 9 6.71 -41.97 5.09
CA ILE A 9 6.72 -40.54 4.78
C ILE A 9 6.08 -40.40 3.40
N ALA A 10 4.83 -39.94 3.36
CA ALA A 10 4.16 -39.60 2.11
C ALA A 10 4.58 -38.18 1.70
N ALA A 11 5.53 -38.09 0.75
CA ALA A 11 5.86 -36.85 0.08
C ALA A 11 4.74 -36.51 -0.92
N LEU A 12 3.90 -35.54 -0.57
CA LEU A 12 2.95 -34.93 -1.51
C LEU A 12 3.72 -33.95 -2.40
N LEU A 13 4.07 -34.41 -3.60
CA LEU A 13 4.50 -33.57 -4.71
C LEU A 13 3.33 -32.67 -5.12
N LEU A 14 3.33 -31.45 -4.61
CA LEU A 14 2.48 -30.37 -5.10
C LEU A 14 2.93 -29.99 -6.52
N ALA A 15 2.31 -30.62 -7.50
CA ALA A 15 2.26 -30.10 -8.86
C ALA A 15 1.28 -28.92 -8.87
N SER A 16 1.66 -27.80 -8.26
CA SER A 16 1.07 -26.50 -8.56
C SER A 16 1.55 -26.12 -9.95
N GLY A 17 0.81 -26.57 -10.97
CA GLY A 17 0.95 -26.05 -12.31
C GLY A 17 0.88 -24.53 -12.25
N CYS A 18 1.98 -23.88 -12.60
CA CYS A 18 1.99 -22.48 -12.96
C CYS A 18 1.04 -22.32 -14.15
N ALA A 19 -0.21 -21.97 -13.88
CA ALA A 19 -1.05 -21.31 -14.86
C ALA A 19 -0.45 -19.92 -15.05
N SER A 20 0.56 -19.82 -15.91
CA SER A 20 0.97 -18.58 -16.55
C SER A 20 -0.19 -18.12 -17.41
N SER A 21 -1.16 -17.41 -16.83
CA SER A 21 -1.98 -16.50 -17.63
C SER A 21 -1.11 -15.29 -17.91
N SER A 22 -0.24 -15.42 -18.92
CA SER A 22 0.28 -14.28 -19.66
C SER A 22 -0.89 -13.64 -20.41
N SER A 23 -1.69 -12.88 -19.69
CA SER A 23 -2.48 -11.82 -20.27
C SER A 23 -1.61 -10.59 -20.09
N ASP A 24 -0.88 -10.26 -21.14
CA ASP A 24 -0.27 -8.95 -21.35
C ASP A 24 -1.32 -8.16 -22.15
N PRO A 25 -2.33 -7.53 -21.53
CA PRO A 25 -2.94 -6.38 -22.17
C PRO A 25 -1.86 -5.31 -22.08
N GLY A 26 -1.38 -4.79 -23.22
CA GLY A 26 -0.56 -3.59 -23.19
C GLY A 26 -1.28 -2.58 -22.29
N ASP A 27 -0.67 -2.25 -21.15
CA ASP A 27 -1.28 -1.39 -20.16
C ASP A 27 -1.58 -0.08 -20.87
N ASP A 28 -2.86 0.16 -21.18
CA ASP A 28 -3.35 1.49 -21.54
C ASP A 28 -3.03 2.35 -20.33
N CYS A 29 -1.87 3.00 -20.38
CA CYS A 29 -1.34 3.78 -19.31
C CYS A 29 -2.41 4.82 -18.94
N THR A 30 -3.00 4.66 -17.77
CA THR A 30 -4.12 5.48 -17.31
C THR A 30 -3.73 6.10 -15.99
N SER A 31 -3.82 7.42 -15.90
CA SER A 31 -3.57 8.11 -14.63
C SER A 31 -4.58 7.67 -13.58
N HIS A 32 -4.11 7.31 -12.40
CA HIS A 32 -4.95 6.79 -11.33
C HIS A 32 -4.39 7.11 -9.96
N HIS A 33 -5.22 6.94 -8.94
CA HIS A 33 -4.77 7.03 -7.55
C HIS A 33 -4.36 5.64 -7.06
N GLU A 34 -3.13 5.50 -6.60
CA GLU A 34 -2.59 4.29 -6.01
C GLU A 34 -2.76 4.32 -4.49
N GLN A 35 -3.31 3.24 -3.91
CA GLN A 35 -3.46 3.13 -2.47
C GLN A 35 -2.10 2.99 -1.78
N VAL A 36 -1.82 3.86 -0.81
CA VAL A 36 -0.56 3.84 -0.04
C VAL A 36 -0.77 3.28 1.36
N SER A 37 -1.81 3.72 2.06
CA SER A 37 -2.14 3.20 3.40
C SER A 37 -3.60 3.44 3.76
N THR A 38 -4.11 2.64 4.69
CA THR A 38 -5.46 2.74 5.25
C THR A 38 -5.44 2.43 6.73
N ALA A 39 -6.28 3.12 7.50
CA ALA A 39 -6.46 2.83 8.92
C ALA A 39 -7.86 3.21 9.39
N THR A 40 -8.31 2.65 10.51
CA THR A 40 -9.64 2.91 11.07
C THR A 40 -9.81 4.36 11.55
N THR A 41 -8.72 5.06 11.90
CA THR A 41 -8.74 6.45 12.36
C THR A 41 -7.67 7.27 11.66
N ARG A 42 -7.86 8.59 11.65
CA ARG A 42 -6.87 9.53 11.11
C ARG A 42 -5.52 9.39 11.79
N ALA A 43 -5.50 9.36 13.13
CA ALA A 43 -4.27 9.25 13.90
C ALA A 43 -3.52 7.93 13.61
N ALA A 44 -4.26 6.83 13.41
CA ALA A 44 -3.65 5.56 13.03
C ALA A 44 -3.07 5.61 11.61
N LEU A 45 -3.73 6.29 10.68
CA LEU A 45 -3.21 6.51 9.33
C LEU A 45 -1.94 7.38 9.36
N GLU A 46 -1.95 8.51 10.06
CA GLU A 46 -0.77 9.38 10.21
C GLU A 46 0.41 8.61 10.82
N LYS A 47 0.15 7.76 11.82
CA LYS A 47 1.18 6.88 12.39
C LYS A 47 1.73 5.89 11.36
N ALA A 48 0.86 5.27 10.54
CA ALA A 48 1.29 4.35 9.50
C ALA A 48 2.11 5.06 8.41
N LEU A 49 1.71 6.27 8.00
CA LEU A 49 2.44 7.09 7.05
C LEU A 49 3.86 7.44 7.56
N LEU A 50 3.99 7.71 8.86
CA LEU A 50 5.27 8.07 9.47
C LEU A 50 6.22 6.88 9.62
N ASN A 51 5.70 5.69 9.93
CA ASN A 51 6.53 4.56 10.38
C ASN A 51 6.64 3.43 9.35
N ASP A 52 5.62 3.23 8.52
CA ASP A 52 5.45 1.99 7.76
C ASP A 52 5.56 2.19 6.24
N VAL A 53 5.34 3.41 5.72
CA VAL A 53 5.33 3.68 4.27
C VAL A 53 6.74 3.77 3.68
N ASN A 54 7.64 4.52 4.31
CA ASN A 54 9.02 4.65 3.81
C ASN A 54 9.98 5.02 4.96
N PRO A 55 11.11 4.32 5.14
CA PRO A 55 12.00 4.51 6.28
C PRO A 55 12.69 5.90 6.33
N ARG A 56 12.66 6.65 5.22
CA ARG A 56 13.19 8.02 5.15
C ARG A 56 12.25 9.06 5.72
N VAL A 57 10.97 8.75 5.88
CA VAL A 57 9.97 9.71 6.39
C VAL A 57 10.30 10.05 7.84
N ARG A 58 10.22 11.35 8.14
CA ARG A 58 10.48 11.91 9.48
C ARG A 58 9.37 12.82 9.95
N SER A 59 8.61 13.42 9.04
CA SER A 59 7.42 14.19 9.39
C SER A 59 6.40 14.19 8.26
N LEU A 60 5.17 14.57 8.63
CA LEU A 60 4.05 14.80 7.72
C LEU A 60 3.81 16.30 7.68
N ARG A 61 3.68 16.87 6.48
CA ARG A 61 3.31 18.27 6.27
C ARG A 61 1.98 18.32 5.55
N MET A 62 0.95 18.83 6.22
CA MET A 62 -0.34 19.10 5.59
C MET A 62 -0.15 20.23 4.57
N VAL A 63 -0.73 20.05 3.38
CA VAL A 63 -0.77 21.05 2.32
C VAL A 63 -2.20 21.54 2.25
N ASP A 64 -2.38 22.85 2.11
CA ASP A 64 -3.71 23.42 1.91
C ASP A 64 -4.37 22.72 0.72
N SER A 65 -5.47 22.03 1.01
CA SER A 65 -6.34 21.45 0.00
C SER A 65 -7.43 22.43 -0.36
N ASP A 66 -7.92 22.32 -1.60
CA ASP A 66 -9.11 23.04 -2.01
C ASP A 66 -10.28 22.61 -1.10
N PRO A 67 -10.96 23.52 -0.39
CA PRO A 67 -12.08 23.16 0.47
C PRO A 67 -13.26 22.52 -0.29
N ALA A 68 -13.29 22.58 -1.62
CA ALA A 68 -14.25 21.85 -2.44
C ALA A 68 -13.94 20.34 -2.56
N ASP A 69 -12.72 19.91 -2.24
CA ASP A 69 -12.32 18.51 -2.22
C ASP A 69 -12.29 18.04 -0.75
N ASP A 70 -13.04 16.98 -0.42
CA ASP A 70 -13.06 16.36 0.93
C ASP A 70 -11.74 15.64 1.27
N LYS A 71 -10.68 15.92 0.50
CA LYS A 71 -9.33 15.41 0.65
C LYS A 71 -8.42 16.45 1.28
N THR A 72 -7.43 15.97 2.01
CA THR A 72 -6.34 16.76 2.58
C THR A 72 -5.05 16.34 1.90
N GLY A 73 -4.33 17.29 1.29
CA GLY A 73 -3.00 17.04 0.75
C GLY A 73 -1.99 16.83 1.89
N VAL A 74 -1.12 15.83 1.77
CA VAL A 74 -0.11 15.51 2.77
C VAL A 74 1.22 15.19 2.08
N ASN A 75 2.26 15.94 2.44
CA ASN A 75 3.63 15.66 2.05
C ASN A 75 4.33 14.85 3.13
N LEU A 76 4.86 13.68 2.76
CA LEU A 76 5.83 12.95 3.57
C LEU A 76 7.21 13.56 3.31
N VAL A 77 7.91 14.01 4.36
CA VAL A 77 9.23 14.63 4.21
C VAL A 77 10.28 13.91 5.06
N ASP A 78 11.54 13.96 4.60
CA ASP A 78 12.67 13.38 5.30
C ASP A 78 13.31 14.34 6.32
N GLY A 79 14.35 13.87 7.01
CA GLY A 79 15.03 14.65 8.05
C GLY A 79 15.77 15.91 7.55
N ASN A 80 15.90 16.07 6.23
CA ASN A 80 16.47 17.26 5.59
C ASN A 80 15.39 18.14 4.95
N ASP A 81 14.12 17.95 5.32
CA ASP A 81 12.95 18.63 4.76
C ASP A 81 12.74 18.41 3.26
N ARG A 82 13.27 17.29 2.72
CA ARG A 82 13.06 16.93 1.31
C ARG A 82 11.78 16.12 1.16
N LEU A 83 11.00 16.41 0.12
CA LEU A 83 9.83 15.65 -0.24
C LEU A 83 10.20 14.19 -0.54
N VAL A 84 9.55 13.27 0.16
CA VAL A 84 9.60 11.83 -0.10
C VAL A 84 8.42 11.42 -0.98
N MET A 85 7.21 11.91 -0.65
CA MET A 85 5.98 11.58 -1.38
C MET A 85 4.89 12.61 -1.10
N SER A 86 4.06 12.91 -2.10
CA SER A 86 2.81 13.67 -1.94
C SER A 86 1.63 12.72 -2.00
N LEU A 87 0.68 12.89 -1.08
CA LEU A 87 -0.49 12.05 -0.92
C LEU A 87 -1.74 12.90 -0.79
N ASP A 88 -2.87 12.32 -1.17
CA ASP A 88 -4.18 12.79 -0.74
C ASP A 88 -4.72 11.87 0.35
N MET A 89 -5.25 12.46 1.42
CA MET A 89 -5.81 11.74 2.55
C MET A 89 -7.27 12.14 2.78
N TRP A 90 -8.17 11.18 2.95
CA TRP A 90 -9.58 11.46 3.24
C TRP A 90 -10.24 10.35 4.05
N ARG A 91 -11.42 10.67 4.57
CA ARG A 91 -12.30 9.70 5.23
C ARG A 91 -13.19 9.03 4.19
N ARG A 92 -13.15 7.70 4.15
CA ARG A 92 -13.98 6.86 3.30
C ARG A 92 -15.43 6.81 3.80
N PRO A 93 -16.40 6.41 2.94
CA PRO A 93 -17.80 6.23 3.34
C PRO A 93 -18.01 5.22 4.47
N ASP A 94 -17.15 4.21 4.58
CA ASP A 94 -17.15 3.21 5.66
C ASP A 94 -16.60 3.76 6.99
N GLY A 95 -16.18 5.03 7.02
CA GLY A 95 -15.66 5.72 8.19
C GLY A 95 -14.16 5.56 8.40
N ALA A 96 -13.48 4.67 7.67
CA ALA A 96 -12.04 4.51 7.70
C ALA A 96 -11.32 5.68 7.02
N TRP A 97 -10.02 5.82 7.26
CA TRP A 97 -9.16 6.81 6.63
C TRP A 97 -8.24 6.13 5.62
N THR A 98 -8.02 6.80 4.48
CA THR A 98 -7.12 6.33 3.43
C THR A 98 -6.18 7.44 3.00
N ALA A 99 -4.99 7.05 2.55
CA ALA A 99 -4.07 7.91 1.83
C ALA A 99 -3.72 7.27 0.48
N GLN A 100 -3.78 8.05 -0.59
CA GLN A 100 -3.48 7.61 -1.95
C GLN A 100 -2.51 8.58 -2.64
N ARG A 101 -1.73 8.07 -3.58
CA ARG A 101 -0.79 8.85 -4.40
C ARG A 101 -1.33 8.97 -5.82
N TRP A 102 -1.30 10.17 -6.40
CA TRP A 102 -1.55 10.33 -7.83
C TRP A 102 -0.39 9.74 -8.65
N SER A 103 -0.73 8.79 -9.52
CA SER A 103 0.14 8.19 -10.52
C SER A 103 -0.26 8.76 -11.87
N GLN A 104 0.58 9.64 -12.42
CA GLN A 104 0.32 10.26 -13.73
C GLN A 104 0.84 9.32 -14.81
N CYS A 105 -0.04 8.93 -15.72
CA CYS A 105 0.39 8.40 -17.00
C CYS A 105 0.97 9.53 -17.87
N ILE A 106 2.13 9.27 -18.47
CA ILE A 106 2.78 10.16 -19.42
C ILE A 106 3.00 9.35 -20.70
N ASP A 107 2.44 9.83 -21.81
CA ASP A 107 2.65 9.30 -23.17
C ASP A 107 4.01 9.69 -23.75
#